data_AF-A0A8C2NFC7-F1
#
_entry.id   AF-A0A8C2NFC7-F1
#
_cell.length_a   1.000
_cell.length_b   1.000
_cell.length_c   1.000
_cell.angle_alpha   90.00
_cell.angle_beta   90.00
_cell.angle_gamma   90.00
#
_symmetry.space_group_name_H-M   'P 1'
#
loop_
_entity.id
_entity.type
_entity.pdbx_description
1 polymer ?
#
loop_
_entity_poly.entity_id
_entity_poly.type
_entity_poly.pdbx_seq_one_letter_code
_entity_poly.pdbx_strand_id
1 'polypeptide(L)'
;MAEASSVNVGSGCEEKGPEELSQESARPGTIISRVKLFDTMVDTFLQKLVAAGSFQRFTDYYKSFYQLQPEMTQRIHDKFVTQLQTSIQEEISEIKAEGNLEAVLIALDTIVEESKDRKEPAWRPSGIPEKDLRGAMAPYLLQQRGALQRRVQKQEAENRQLADAVLAGRRRLEELQLQAQARQQAWQGQHSTAMAAQLHVTTARHLYSVYFRMTSRVSAYLQHSFPVTKACPESGPVTWSQAQIPAIV
;
A
#
# COMPACT_ATOMS: atom_id res chain seq x y z
N MET A 1 -11.71 -44.68 -0.88
CA MET A 1 -12.27 -45.06 0.44
C MET A 1 -13.60 -44.32 0.52
N ALA A 2 -14.76 -44.99 0.50
CA ALA A 2 -15.28 -45.88 1.55
C ALA A 2 -15.39 -45.09 2.88
N GLU A 3 -16.54 -45.02 3.55
CA GLU A 3 -17.58 -46.05 3.65
C GLU A 3 -19.02 -45.56 3.37
N ALA A 4 -19.91 -46.52 3.12
CA ALA A 4 -21.37 -46.36 3.20
C ALA A 4 -21.89 -47.34 4.26
N SER A 5 -23.03 -47.06 4.90
CA SER A 5 -23.70 -48.06 5.76
C SER A 5 -25.23 -47.98 5.71
N SER A 6 -25.82 -49.18 5.65
CA SER A 6 -27.23 -49.64 5.71
C SER A 6 -28.34 -48.64 6.09
N VAL A 7 -29.51 -48.55 5.43
CA VAL A 7 -30.53 -49.59 5.09
C VAL A 7 -31.18 -50.24 6.33
N ASN A 8 -32.48 -50.02 6.58
CA ASN A 8 -33.52 -51.07 6.45
C ASN A 8 -34.97 -50.54 6.66
N VAL A 9 -35.94 -51.20 6.00
CA VAL A 9 -37.39 -51.44 6.27
C VAL A 9 -38.02 -50.76 7.53
N GLY A 10 -39.24 -50.22 7.54
CA GLY A 10 -40.41 -50.34 6.63
C GLY A 10 -41.69 -50.74 7.40
N SER A 11 -42.87 -50.70 6.76
CA SER A 11 -44.22 -51.12 7.24
C SER A 11 -45.18 -50.02 7.75
N GLY A 12 -46.48 -50.17 7.42
CA GLY A 12 -47.61 -49.55 8.14
C GLY A 12 -48.56 -48.65 7.31
N CYS A 13 -49.64 -49.22 6.77
CA CYS A 13 -50.84 -48.47 6.37
C CYS A 13 -51.79 -48.30 7.57
N GLU A 14 -52.57 -47.20 7.66
CA GLU A 14 -54.03 -47.20 7.41
C GLU A 14 -54.74 -45.87 7.78
N GLU A 15 -56.02 -45.82 7.46
CA GLU A 15 -57.00 -44.74 7.24
C GLU A 15 -57.16 -43.53 8.20
N LYS A 16 -57.50 -42.40 7.54
CA LYS A 16 -58.61 -41.44 7.75
C LYS A 16 -59.10 -41.03 9.15
N GLY A 17 -59.23 -39.71 9.29
CA GLY A 17 -60.27 -39.02 10.08
C GLY A 17 -60.17 -37.50 9.88
N PRO A 18 -61.23 -36.78 9.45
CA PRO A 18 -61.21 -35.31 9.32
C PRO A 18 -61.61 -34.62 10.63
N GLU A 19 -61.72 -33.28 10.59
CA GLU A 19 -62.11 -32.38 11.71
C GLU A 19 -60.95 -32.14 12.71
N GLU A 20 -60.68 -30.93 13.21
CA GLU A 20 -61.25 -29.60 12.89
C GLU A 20 -60.22 -28.51 13.23
N LEU A 21 -60.38 -27.34 12.59
CA LEU A 21 -59.99 -26.01 13.08
C LEU A 21 -58.76 -25.91 14.01
N SER A 22 -57.60 -25.65 13.40
CA SER A 22 -56.64 -24.72 13.98
C SER A 22 -56.35 -23.63 12.97
N GLN A 23 -56.86 -22.42 13.26
CA GLN A 23 -56.51 -21.21 12.53
C GLN A 23 -55.03 -20.90 12.83
N GLU A 24 -54.13 -21.44 12.00
CA GLU A 24 -52.73 -21.00 11.94
C GLU A 24 -52.75 -19.49 11.67
N SER A 25 -52.47 -18.70 12.71
CA SER A 25 -52.65 -17.26 12.66
C SER A 25 -51.77 -16.69 11.56
N ALA A 26 -52.37 -15.99 10.59
CA ALA A 26 -51.63 -15.31 9.54
C ALA A 26 -50.60 -14.38 10.18
N ARG A 27 -49.31 -14.71 10.04
CA ARG A 27 -48.20 -13.93 10.59
C ARG A 27 -48.31 -12.49 10.07
N PRO A 28 -48.43 -11.46 10.93
CA PRO A 28 -48.43 -10.07 10.51
C PRO A 28 -46.98 -9.65 10.18
N GLY A 29 -46.45 -10.13 9.05
CA GLY A 29 -45.04 -9.99 8.68
C GLY A 29 -44.75 -9.85 7.19
N THR A 30 -45.72 -10.04 6.30
CA THR A 30 -45.55 -9.73 4.88
C THR A 30 -45.65 -8.22 4.69
N ILE A 31 -44.50 -7.55 4.63
CA ILE A 31 -44.43 -6.13 4.28
C ILE A 31 -45.02 -5.96 2.88
N ILE A 32 -46.12 -5.23 2.78
CA ILE A 32 -46.78 -4.93 1.51
C ILE A 32 -45.85 -3.99 0.75
N SER A 33 -45.40 -4.41 -0.44
CA SER A 33 -44.49 -3.59 -1.26
C SER A 33 -45.13 -2.25 -1.62
N ARG A 34 -44.31 -1.20 -1.73
CA ARG A 34 -44.81 0.16 -2.00
C ARG A 34 -45.54 0.27 -3.34
N VAL A 35 -45.15 -0.54 -4.32
CA VAL A 35 -45.86 -0.66 -5.62
C VAL A 35 -47.29 -1.16 -5.40
N LYS A 36 -47.49 -2.26 -4.65
CA LYS A 36 -48.83 -2.79 -4.36
C LYS A 36 -49.68 -1.82 -3.55
N LEU A 37 -49.08 -1.08 -2.61
CA LEU A 37 -49.77 -0.01 -1.88
C LEU A 37 -50.22 1.11 -2.83
N PHE A 38 -49.36 1.51 -3.78
CA PHE A 38 -49.71 2.51 -4.80
C PHE A 38 -50.87 2.04 -5.68
N ASP A 39 -50.79 0.85 -6.27
CA ASP A 39 -51.85 0.28 -7.10
C ASP A 39 -53.18 0.21 -6.32
N THR A 40 -53.15 -0.28 -5.07
CA THR A 40 -54.32 -0.34 -4.18
C THR A 40 -54.91 1.05 -3.88
N MET A 41 -54.08 2.08 -3.72
CA MET A 41 -54.55 3.46 -3.50
C MET A 41 -55.24 4.03 -4.74
N VAL A 42 -54.73 3.73 -5.94
CA VAL A 42 -55.34 4.14 -7.22
C VAL A 42 -56.70 3.46 -7.39
N ASP A 43 -56.79 2.14 -7.17
CA ASP A 43 -58.06 1.40 -7.24
C ASP A 43 -59.08 1.95 -6.23
N THR A 44 -58.65 2.21 -4.99
CA THR A 44 -59.51 2.77 -3.94
C THR A 44 -59.99 4.19 -4.29
N PHE A 45 -59.14 5.00 -4.93
CA PHE A 45 -59.52 6.33 -5.43
C PHE A 45 -60.57 6.24 -6.53
N LEU A 46 -60.36 5.39 -7.54
CA LEU A 46 -61.30 5.17 -8.64
C LEU A 46 -62.66 4.66 -8.14
N GLN A 47 -62.67 3.71 -7.21
CA GLN A 47 -63.90 3.21 -6.58
C GLN A 47 -64.68 4.35 -5.89
N LYS A 48 -64.00 5.22 -5.12
CA LYS A 48 -64.63 6.36 -4.46
C LYS A 48 -65.14 7.41 -5.44
N LEU A 49 -64.42 7.65 -6.53
CA LEU A 49 -64.81 8.59 -7.58
C LEU A 49 -66.09 8.10 -8.29
N VAL A 50 -66.16 6.83 -8.67
CA VAL A 50 -67.35 6.23 -9.29
C VAL A 50 -68.53 6.18 -8.31
N ALA A 51 -68.30 5.85 -7.04
CA ALA A 51 -69.35 5.88 -6.02
C ALA A 51 -69.92 7.30 -5.80
N ALA A 52 -69.09 8.34 -5.87
CA ALA A 52 -69.54 9.73 -5.79
C ALA A 52 -70.37 10.17 -7.01
N GLY A 53 -70.02 9.65 -8.20
CA GLY A 53 -70.70 9.87 -9.48
C GLY A 53 -71.70 8.77 -9.87
N SER A 54 -72.37 8.14 -8.89
CA SER A 54 -73.28 7.01 -9.11
C SER A 54 -74.43 7.34 -10.09
N PHE A 55 -74.95 6.30 -10.77
CA PHE A 55 -76.05 6.46 -11.75
C PHE A 55 -77.30 7.12 -11.16
N GLN A 56 -77.60 6.86 -9.88
CA GLN A 56 -78.68 7.53 -9.16
C GLN A 56 -78.44 9.05 -9.11
N ARG A 57 -77.25 9.50 -8.71
CA ARG A 57 -76.91 10.93 -8.68
C ARG A 57 -76.92 11.54 -10.08
N PHE A 58 -76.45 10.81 -11.09
CA PHE A 58 -76.49 11.27 -12.47
C PHE A 58 -77.93 11.50 -12.96
N THR A 59 -78.82 10.53 -12.76
CA THR A 59 -80.24 10.64 -13.13
C THR A 59 -80.99 11.68 -12.28
N ASP A 60 -80.56 11.94 -11.05
CA ASP A 60 -81.12 13.00 -10.21
C ASP A 60 -80.91 14.42 -10.77
N TYR A 61 -79.82 14.67 -11.51
CA TYR A 61 -79.59 15.95 -12.20
C TYR A 61 -80.18 15.97 -13.62
N TYR A 62 -80.25 14.82 -14.31
CA TYR A 62 -80.74 14.70 -15.69
C TYR A 62 -82.17 14.12 -15.82
N LYS A 63 -83.04 14.38 -14.83
CA LYS A 63 -84.39 13.80 -14.70
C LYS A 63 -85.23 13.83 -15.99
N SER A 64 -85.30 14.96 -16.67
CA SER A 64 -86.11 15.13 -17.88
C SER A 64 -85.62 14.26 -19.04
N PHE A 65 -84.31 14.04 -19.17
CA PHE A 65 -83.77 13.17 -20.21
C PHE A 65 -83.93 11.69 -19.84
N TYR A 66 -83.70 11.34 -18.57
CA TYR A 66 -83.92 9.98 -18.06
C TYR A 66 -85.36 9.50 -18.23
N GLN A 67 -86.35 10.37 -17.99
CA GLN A 67 -87.77 10.05 -18.19
C GLN A 67 -88.15 9.80 -19.66
N LEU A 68 -87.44 10.43 -20.61
CA LEU A 68 -87.68 10.27 -22.04
C LEU A 68 -86.94 9.06 -22.64
N GLN A 69 -85.70 8.83 -22.22
CA GLN A 69 -84.83 7.77 -22.75
C GLN A 69 -83.96 7.15 -21.63
N PRO A 70 -84.52 6.28 -20.77
CA PRO A 70 -83.77 5.70 -19.65
C PRO A 70 -82.62 4.82 -20.12
N GLU A 71 -82.83 3.99 -21.14
CA GLU A 71 -81.82 3.11 -21.74
C GLU A 71 -80.63 3.89 -22.32
N MET A 72 -80.90 5.00 -23.02
CA MET A 72 -79.85 5.85 -23.59
C MET A 72 -79.09 6.60 -22.48
N THR A 73 -79.80 7.07 -21.46
CA THR A 73 -79.19 7.71 -20.28
C THR A 73 -78.24 6.77 -19.55
N GLN A 74 -78.64 5.51 -19.38
CA GLN A 74 -77.79 4.47 -18.79
C GLN A 74 -76.54 4.21 -19.66
N ARG A 75 -76.71 3.99 -20.97
CA ARG A 75 -75.58 3.80 -21.90
C ARG A 75 -74.59 4.97 -21.91
N ILE A 76 -75.08 6.21 -21.77
CA ILE A 76 -74.23 7.41 -21.67
C ILE A 76 -73.45 7.41 -20.36
N HIS A 77 -74.08 7.10 -19.22
CA HIS A 77 -73.41 7.03 -17.93
C HIS A 77 -72.38 5.89 -17.87
N ASP A 78 -72.75 4.69 -18.30
CA ASP A 78 -71.85 3.53 -18.36
C ASP A 78 -70.62 3.83 -19.24
N LYS A 79 -70.83 4.44 -20.41
CA LYS A 79 -69.73 4.85 -21.30
C LYS A 79 -68.86 5.95 -20.69
N PHE A 80 -69.46 6.93 -20.02
CA PHE A 80 -68.71 7.99 -19.34
C PHE A 80 -67.85 7.43 -18.20
N VAL A 81 -68.41 6.59 -17.34
CA VAL A 81 -67.70 5.98 -16.21
C VAL A 81 -66.56 5.08 -16.70
N THR A 82 -66.83 4.18 -17.65
CA THR A 82 -65.79 3.29 -18.21
C THR A 82 -64.68 4.07 -18.90
N GLN A 83 -65.01 5.04 -19.77
CA GLN A 83 -64.00 5.87 -20.44
C GLN A 83 -63.17 6.69 -19.44
N LEU A 84 -63.79 7.23 -18.38
CA LEU A 84 -63.09 7.98 -17.34
C LEU A 84 -62.15 7.08 -16.51
N GLN A 85 -62.61 5.90 -16.11
CA GLN A 85 -61.78 4.93 -15.37
C GLN A 85 -60.59 4.46 -16.21
N THR A 86 -60.83 4.03 -17.45
CA THR A 86 -59.79 3.58 -18.37
C THR A 86 -58.79 4.68 -18.66
N SER A 87 -59.22 5.89 -18.99
CA SER A 87 -58.32 7.02 -19.26
C SER A 87 -57.46 7.39 -18.05
N ILE A 88 -57.99 7.35 -16.82
CA ILE A 88 -57.18 7.60 -15.62
C ILE A 88 -56.21 6.44 -15.35
N GLN A 89 -56.60 5.19 -15.59
CA GLN A 89 -55.73 4.03 -15.42
C GLN A 89 -54.59 4.01 -16.45
N GLU A 90 -54.88 4.39 -17.70
CA GLU A 90 -53.89 4.55 -18.78
C GLU A 90 -52.89 5.65 -18.42
N GLU A 91 -53.37 6.87 -18.11
CA GLU A 91 -52.52 8.00 -17.69
C GLU A 91 -51.61 7.65 -16.50
N ILE A 92 -52.15 7.00 -15.46
CA ILE A 92 -51.35 6.57 -14.30
C ILE A 92 -50.34 5.49 -14.68
N SER A 93 -50.69 4.59 -15.61
CA SER A 93 -49.76 3.56 -16.11
C SER A 93 -48.64 4.16 -16.95
N GLU A 94 -48.93 5.19 -17.75
CA GLU A 94 -47.95 5.95 -18.52
C GLU A 94 -46.99 6.71 -17.58
N ILE A 95 -47.50 7.46 -16.60
CA ILE A 95 -46.66 8.14 -15.58
C ILE A 95 -45.81 7.14 -14.80
N LYS A 96 -46.37 5.98 -14.45
CA LYS A 96 -45.68 4.89 -13.73
C LYS A 96 -44.55 4.29 -14.57
N ALA A 97 -44.73 4.18 -15.88
CA ALA A 97 -43.72 3.70 -16.83
C ALA A 97 -42.64 4.76 -17.13
N GLU A 98 -43.03 6.00 -17.44
CA GLU A 98 -42.11 7.11 -17.72
C GLU A 98 -41.21 7.41 -16.51
N GLY A 99 -41.80 7.51 -15.32
CA GLY A 99 -41.06 7.72 -14.07
C GLY A 99 -40.29 6.49 -13.57
N ASN A 100 -40.37 5.35 -14.27
CA ASN A 100 -39.85 4.05 -13.84
C ASN A 100 -40.19 3.73 -12.36
N LEU A 101 -41.43 4.05 -11.97
CA LEU A 101 -41.81 4.18 -10.56
C LEU A 101 -41.78 2.82 -9.85
N GLU A 102 -42.04 1.72 -10.56
CA GLU A 102 -41.91 0.37 -10.02
C GLU A 102 -40.49 0.08 -9.53
N ALA A 103 -39.48 0.32 -10.36
CA ALA A 103 -38.09 0.08 -10.00
C ALA A 103 -37.64 1.00 -8.85
N VAL A 104 -38.07 2.27 -8.85
CA VAL A 104 -37.75 3.23 -7.79
C VAL A 104 -38.39 2.82 -6.45
N LEU A 105 -39.65 2.40 -6.45
CA LEU A 105 -40.35 1.95 -5.24
C LEU A 105 -39.80 0.61 -4.72
N ILE A 106 -39.42 -0.32 -5.60
CA ILE A 106 -38.75 -1.58 -5.23
C ILE A 106 -37.36 -1.29 -4.65
N ALA A 107 -36.57 -0.40 -5.26
CA ALA A 107 -35.27 0.00 -4.72
C ALA A 107 -35.41 0.71 -3.36
N LEU A 108 -36.46 1.51 -3.17
CA LEU A 108 -36.78 2.13 -1.88
C LEU A 108 -37.21 1.10 -0.83
N ASP A 109 -37.97 0.07 -1.21
CA ASP A 109 -38.25 -1.09 -0.35
C ASP A 109 -36.92 -1.73 0.09
N THR A 110 -36.01 -2.06 -0.83
CA THR A 110 -34.68 -2.61 -0.53
C THR A 110 -33.86 -1.73 0.42
N ILE A 111 -33.76 -0.42 0.18
CA ILE A 111 -33.00 0.51 1.04
C ILE A 111 -33.59 0.57 2.46
N VAL A 112 -34.92 0.49 2.59
CA VAL A 112 -35.60 0.47 3.89
C VAL A 112 -35.36 -0.87 4.60
N GLU A 113 -35.37 -1.99 3.88
CA GLU A 113 -35.01 -3.32 4.42
C GLU A 113 -33.55 -3.34 4.93
N GLU A 114 -32.58 -2.87 4.14
CA GLU A 114 -31.15 -2.79 4.50
C GLU A 114 -30.85 -1.88 5.70
N SER A 115 -31.74 -0.93 6.01
CA SER A 115 -31.56 0.06 7.07
C SER A 115 -32.36 -0.23 8.35
N LYS A 116 -33.15 -1.31 8.41
CA LYS A 116 -34.01 -1.68 9.54
C LYS A 116 -33.35 -1.63 10.93
N ASP A 117 -32.11 -2.10 11.03
CA ASP A 117 -31.40 -2.18 12.32
C ASP A 117 -30.88 -0.82 12.80
N ARG A 118 -30.85 0.20 11.91
CA ARG A 118 -30.34 1.54 12.21
C ARG A 118 -31.43 2.40 12.85
N LYS A 119 -31.45 2.43 14.18
CA LYS A 119 -32.40 3.22 14.97
C LYS A 119 -32.04 4.71 15.09
N GLU A 120 -30.82 5.09 14.71
CA GLU A 120 -30.37 6.49 14.76
C GLU A 120 -30.96 7.31 13.59
N PRO A 121 -31.26 8.62 13.80
CA PRO A 121 -31.69 9.49 12.71
C PRO A 121 -30.67 9.53 11.58
N ALA A 122 -31.05 9.02 10.42
CA ALA A 122 -30.21 9.08 9.23
C ALA A 122 -29.85 10.52 8.86
N TRP A 123 -28.60 10.74 8.43
CA TRP A 123 -28.10 12.05 8.03
C TRP A 123 -29.00 12.72 6.97
N ARG A 124 -29.06 14.05 7.01
CA ARG A 124 -29.78 14.90 6.05
C ARG A 124 -28.84 16.03 5.59
N PRO A 125 -28.92 16.46 4.33
CA PRO A 125 -28.19 17.64 3.86
C PRO A 125 -28.44 18.83 4.78
N SER A 126 -27.37 19.50 5.19
CA SER A 126 -27.45 20.63 6.11
C SER A 126 -27.85 21.94 5.44
N GLY A 127 -27.92 21.95 4.11
CA GLY A 127 -28.11 23.16 3.30
C GLY A 127 -26.84 23.97 3.10
N ILE A 128 -25.69 23.49 3.61
CA ILE A 128 -24.37 24.12 3.48
C ILE A 128 -23.49 23.18 2.62
N PRO A 129 -23.30 23.46 1.31
CA PRO A 129 -22.60 22.56 0.39
C PRO A 129 -21.20 22.16 0.87
N GLU A 130 -20.43 23.07 1.46
CA GLU A 130 -19.08 22.81 1.95
C GLU A 130 -19.06 21.89 3.18
N LYS A 131 -20.15 21.82 3.94
CA LYS A 131 -20.30 20.89 5.07
C LYS A 131 -20.72 19.51 4.56
N ASP A 132 -21.65 19.47 3.62
CA ASP A 132 -22.22 18.23 3.08
C ASP A 132 -21.19 17.49 2.19
N LEU A 133 -20.44 18.22 1.37
CA LEU A 133 -19.37 17.67 0.50
C LEU A 133 -18.19 17.08 1.29
N ARG A 134 -17.91 17.58 2.50
CA ARG A 134 -16.78 17.12 3.33
C ARG A 134 -16.86 15.63 3.65
N GLY A 135 -18.07 15.09 3.89
CA GLY A 135 -18.28 13.65 4.12
C GLY A 135 -17.92 12.80 2.90
N ALA A 136 -18.34 13.23 1.71
CA ALA A 136 -18.06 12.53 0.45
C ALA A 136 -16.58 12.58 0.04
N MET A 137 -15.88 13.71 0.28
CA MET A 137 -14.46 13.87 -0.07
C MET A 137 -13.50 13.21 0.94
N ALA A 138 -13.91 13.06 2.21
CA ALA A 138 -13.08 12.50 3.27
C ALA A 138 -12.33 11.20 2.90
N PRO A 139 -12.96 10.12 2.39
CA PRO A 139 -12.25 8.87 2.08
C PRO A 139 -11.10 9.06 1.09
N TYR A 140 -11.30 9.84 0.02
CA TYR A 140 -10.28 10.11 -1.00
C TYR A 140 -9.09 10.90 -0.43
N LEU A 141 -9.37 11.95 0.35
CA LEU A 141 -8.34 12.77 0.99
C LEU A 141 -7.54 11.99 2.04
N LEU A 142 -8.21 11.10 2.80
CA LEU A 142 -7.56 10.20 3.75
C LEU A 142 -6.67 9.18 3.04
N GLN A 143 -7.11 8.60 1.92
CA GLN A 143 -6.32 7.70 1.08
C GLN A 143 -5.08 8.40 0.52
N GLN A 144 -5.24 9.62 -0.01
CA GLN A 144 -4.14 10.44 -0.53
C GLN A 144 -3.13 10.77 0.57
N ARG A 145 -3.60 11.19 1.75
CA ARG A 145 -2.75 11.45 2.93
C ARG A 145 -1.94 10.21 3.32
N GLY A 146 -2.59 9.05 3.41
CA GLY A 146 -1.93 7.78 3.75
C GLY A 146 -0.93 7.31 2.69
N ALA A 147 -1.13 7.64 1.42
CA ALA A 147 -0.15 7.38 0.35
C ALA A 147 1.07 8.31 0.44
N LEU A 148 0.85 9.62 0.69
CA LEU A 148 1.93 10.59 0.86
C LEU A 148 2.77 10.30 2.12
N GLN A 149 2.13 9.98 3.25
CA GLN A 149 2.82 9.61 4.50
C GLN A 149 3.77 8.42 4.31
N ARG A 150 3.33 7.36 3.62
CA ARG A 150 4.19 6.21 3.30
C ARG A 150 5.38 6.58 2.41
N ARG A 151 5.19 7.47 1.44
CA ARG A 151 6.28 7.97 0.57
C ARG A 151 7.30 8.79 1.35
N VAL A 152 6.85 9.68 2.24
CA VAL A 152 7.72 10.48 3.11
C VAL A 152 8.51 9.58 4.06
N GLN A 153 7.85 8.65 4.76
CA GLN A 153 8.51 7.69 5.66
C GLN A 153 9.57 6.84 4.95
N LYS A 154 9.29 6.38 3.71
CA LYS A 154 10.27 5.67 2.90
C LYS A 154 11.50 6.55 2.60
N GLN A 155 11.28 7.78 2.12
CA GLN A 155 12.38 8.69 1.80
C GLN A 155 13.20 9.08 3.04
N GLU A 156 12.56 9.28 4.18
CA GLU A 156 13.26 9.54 5.45
C GLU A 156 14.14 8.36 5.87
N ALA A 157 13.66 7.12 5.73
CA ALA A 157 14.43 5.92 6.05
C ALA A 157 15.66 5.77 5.14
N GLU A 158 15.48 5.96 3.83
CA GLU A 158 16.58 5.96 2.84
C GLU A 158 17.59 7.09 3.13
N ASN A 159 17.11 8.30 3.44
CA ASN A 159 17.97 9.43 3.77
C ASN A 159 18.79 9.21 5.06
N ARG A 160 18.23 8.54 6.08
CA ARG A 160 18.96 8.16 7.30
C ARG A 160 20.08 7.17 6.97
N GLN A 161 19.78 6.11 6.21
CA GLN A 161 20.78 5.13 5.78
C GLN A 161 21.91 5.76 4.96
N LEU A 162 21.58 6.71 4.06
CA LEU A 162 22.58 7.46 3.30
C LEU A 162 23.42 8.39 4.19
N ALA A 163 22.82 9.05 5.18
CA ALA A 163 23.56 9.88 6.13
C ALA A 163 24.55 9.05 6.96
N ASP A 164 24.13 7.89 7.47
CA ASP A 164 25.00 6.96 8.21
C ASP A 164 26.15 6.45 7.34
N ALA A 165 25.88 6.10 6.07
CA ALA A 165 26.89 5.69 5.10
C ALA A 165 27.90 6.83 4.80
N VAL A 166 27.44 8.08 4.70
CA VAL A 166 28.31 9.25 4.53
C VAL A 166 29.18 9.47 5.77
N LEU A 167 28.64 9.32 6.98
CA LEU A 167 29.43 9.44 8.22
C LEU A 167 30.44 8.30 8.40
N ALA A 168 30.12 7.08 7.96
CA ALA A 168 31.08 5.97 7.89
C ALA A 168 32.18 6.25 6.85
N GLY A 169 31.81 6.78 5.67
CA GLY A 169 32.76 7.17 4.64
C GLY A 169 33.72 8.27 5.08
N ARG A 170 33.24 9.30 5.78
CA ARG A 170 34.07 10.39 6.33
C ARG A 170 35.12 9.87 7.33
N ARG A 171 34.70 9.05 8.30
CA ARG A 171 35.61 8.42 9.27
C ARG A 171 36.71 7.61 8.58
N ARG A 172 36.36 6.83 7.56
CA ARG A 172 37.34 6.06 6.77
C ARG A 172 38.32 6.94 5.99
N LEU A 173 37.89 8.11 5.51
CA LEU A 173 38.78 9.08 4.86
C LEU A 173 39.75 9.73 5.87
N GLU A 174 39.28 10.06 7.08
CA GLU A 174 40.11 10.57 8.18
C GLU A 174 41.19 9.55 8.58
N GLU A 175 40.82 8.27 8.76
CA GLU A 175 41.76 7.17 9.02
C GLU A 175 42.82 7.02 7.91
N LEU A 176 42.39 7.04 6.65
CA LEU A 176 43.30 6.95 5.50
C LEU A 176 44.24 8.16 5.39
N GLN A 177 43.75 9.36 5.73
CA GLN A 177 44.56 10.57 5.76
C GLN A 177 45.64 10.50 6.85
N LEU A 178 45.31 10.02 8.06
CA LEU A 178 46.27 9.80 9.14
C LEU A 178 47.32 8.74 8.74
N GLN A 179 46.91 7.62 8.12
CA GLN A 179 47.84 6.61 7.62
C GLN A 179 48.78 7.16 6.53
N ALA A 180 48.27 7.99 5.61
CA ALA A 180 49.07 8.63 4.57
C ALA A 180 50.10 9.60 5.17
N GLN A 181 49.70 10.43 6.13
CA GLN A 181 50.60 11.34 6.85
C GLN A 181 51.68 10.58 7.63
N ALA A 182 51.31 9.51 8.36
CA ALA A 182 52.27 8.69 9.09
C ALA A 182 53.31 8.03 8.15
N ARG A 183 52.87 7.52 6.99
CA ARG A 183 53.78 6.99 5.95
C ARG A 183 54.70 8.06 5.37
N GLN A 184 54.18 9.26 5.11
CA GLN A 184 54.96 10.40 4.61
C GLN A 184 56.04 10.81 5.62
N GLN A 185 55.69 10.94 6.91
CA GLN A 185 56.63 11.26 7.99
C GLN A 185 57.69 10.17 8.17
N ALA A 186 57.30 8.90 8.14
CA ALA A 186 58.24 7.77 8.22
C ALA A 186 59.25 7.79 7.06
N TRP A 187 58.80 8.07 5.84
CA TRP A 187 59.66 8.18 4.66
C TRP A 187 60.61 9.40 4.74
N GLN A 188 60.10 10.55 5.17
CA GLN A 188 60.93 11.75 5.43
C GLN A 188 62.00 11.47 6.50
N GLY A 189 61.62 10.80 7.59
CA GLY A 189 62.56 10.39 8.65
C GLY A 189 63.65 9.46 8.14
N GLN A 190 63.29 8.43 7.35
CA GLN A 190 64.25 7.54 6.69
C GLN A 190 65.18 8.28 5.74
N HIS A 191 64.66 9.23 4.95
CA HIS A 191 65.48 10.04 4.05
C HIS A 191 66.46 10.93 4.82
N SER A 192 66.01 11.59 5.89
CA SER A 192 66.87 12.42 6.75
C SER A 192 67.96 11.62 7.46
N THR A 193 67.65 10.44 7.99
CA THR A 193 68.66 9.57 8.64
C THR A 193 69.63 8.96 7.63
N ALA A 194 69.17 8.61 6.42
CA ALA A 194 70.06 8.17 5.34
C ALA A 194 71.04 9.27 4.92
N MET A 195 70.58 10.53 4.77
CA MET A 195 71.47 11.66 4.49
C MET A 195 72.50 11.89 5.60
N ALA A 196 72.08 11.82 6.88
CA ALA A 196 72.98 11.94 8.02
C ALA A 196 74.03 10.81 8.05
N ALA A 197 73.61 9.56 7.84
CA ALA A 197 74.52 8.41 7.76
C ALA A 197 75.55 8.56 6.63
N GLN A 198 75.13 9.07 5.47
CA GLN A 198 76.04 9.34 4.35
C GLN A 198 77.02 10.48 4.64
N LEU A 199 76.62 11.48 5.42
CA LEU A 199 77.51 12.51 5.96
C LEU A 199 78.54 11.93 6.95
N HIS A 200 78.13 11.01 7.82
CA HIS A 200 79.04 10.29 8.72
C HIS A 200 80.04 9.41 7.96
N VAL A 201 79.59 8.66 6.95
CA VAL A 201 80.46 7.80 6.12
C VAL A 201 81.48 8.63 5.32
N THR A 202 81.07 9.75 4.73
CA THR A 202 81.99 10.65 4.02
C THR A 202 82.99 11.30 4.97
N THR A 203 82.55 11.77 6.15
CA THR A 203 83.43 12.31 7.18
C THR A 203 84.45 11.27 7.67
N ALA A 204 84.01 10.03 7.97
CA ALA A 204 84.89 8.93 8.35
C ALA A 204 85.92 8.60 7.25
N ARG A 205 85.49 8.59 5.98
CA ARG A 205 86.39 8.40 4.83
C ARG A 205 87.43 9.52 4.69
N HIS A 206 87.06 10.77 4.95
CA HIS A 206 88.02 11.88 4.99
C HIS A 206 89.03 11.73 6.13
N LEU A 207 88.58 11.42 7.35
CA LEU A 207 89.46 11.19 8.50
C LEU A 207 90.43 10.01 8.24
N TYR A 208 89.94 8.90 7.69
CA TYR A 208 90.78 7.75 7.33
C TYR A 208 91.80 8.10 6.23
N SER A 209 91.42 8.94 5.25
CA SER A 209 92.34 9.42 4.22
C SER A 209 93.43 10.36 4.78
N VAL A 210 93.07 11.25 5.72
CA VAL A 210 94.04 12.11 6.42
C VAL A 210 94.99 11.28 7.26
N TYR A 211 94.48 10.32 8.04
CA TYR A 211 95.28 9.40 8.83
C TYR A 211 96.24 8.57 7.95
N PHE A 212 95.74 8.00 6.85
CA PHE A 212 96.56 7.26 5.89
C PHE A 212 97.64 8.13 5.21
N ARG A 213 97.35 9.41 4.91
CA ARG A 213 98.36 10.35 4.41
C ARG A 213 99.41 10.70 5.46
N MET A 214 99.02 10.83 6.74
CA MET A 214 99.97 11.03 7.83
C MET A 214 100.87 9.80 8.01
N THR A 215 100.32 8.59 8.11
CA THR A 215 101.11 7.36 8.26
C THR A 215 101.98 7.08 7.04
N SER A 216 101.50 7.36 5.81
CA SER A 216 102.32 7.26 4.59
C SER A 216 103.50 8.24 4.60
N ARG A 217 103.30 9.48 5.09
CA ARG A 217 104.40 10.45 5.27
C ARG A 217 105.40 10.00 6.33
N VAL A 218 104.94 9.45 7.46
CA VAL A 218 105.82 8.91 8.50
C VAL A 218 106.60 7.69 8.00
N SER A 219 105.97 6.80 7.23
CA SER A 219 106.62 5.65 6.61
C SER A 219 107.70 6.07 5.60
N ALA A 220 107.40 7.08 4.75
CA ALA A 220 108.38 7.65 3.83
C ALA A 220 109.59 8.31 4.53
N TYR A 221 109.40 8.87 5.73
CA TYR A 221 110.48 9.36 6.58
C TYR A 221 111.35 8.23 7.17
N LEU A 222 110.72 7.15 7.63
CA LEU A 222 111.43 5.97 8.17
C LEU A 222 112.27 5.27 7.09
N GLN A 223 111.75 5.17 5.87
CA GLN A 223 112.43 4.48 4.77
C GLN A 223 113.64 5.24 4.19
N HIS A 224 113.80 6.53 4.53
CA HIS A 224 114.98 7.33 4.19
C HIS A 224 116.11 7.25 5.24
N SER A 225 115.93 6.56 6.37
CA SER A 225 116.80 6.68 7.54
C SER A 225 117.69 5.47 7.87
N PHE A 226 117.56 4.32 7.17
CA PHE A 226 118.36 3.12 7.44
C PHE A 226 118.70 2.28 6.18
N PRO A 227 119.98 1.94 5.93
CA PRO A 227 120.39 1.03 4.86
C PRO A 227 120.80 -0.39 5.33
N VAL A 228 120.60 -1.36 4.42
CA VAL A 228 121.53 -2.49 4.07
C VAL A 228 121.43 -3.89 4.76
N THR A 229 120.92 -4.84 3.95
CA THR A 229 121.32 -6.26 3.66
C THR A 229 121.09 -7.49 4.57
N LYS A 230 120.50 -8.53 3.94
CA LYS A 230 120.83 -9.99 3.86
C LYS A 230 121.09 -10.77 5.19
N ALA A 231 120.61 -12.01 5.38
CA ALA A 231 120.62 -13.13 4.43
C ALA A 231 119.59 -14.25 4.74
N CYS A 232 119.51 -15.22 3.80
CA CYS A 232 118.68 -16.44 3.77
C CYS A 232 119.29 -17.59 4.63
N PRO A 233 118.65 -18.78 4.85
CA PRO A 233 118.23 -19.70 3.77
C PRO A 233 116.92 -20.49 3.96
N GLU A 234 116.70 -21.42 3.03
CA GLU A 234 115.44 -22.03 2.58
C GLU A 234 114.98 -23.30 3.34
N SER A 235 113.67 -23.55 3.28
CA SER A 235 112.95 -24.84 3.09
C SER A 235 111.57 -24.70 3.74
N GLY A 236 110.42 -25.16 3.23
CA GLY A 236 110.00 -26.01 2.12
C GLY A 236 108.46 -26.19 2.31
N PRO A 237 107.68 -26.69 1.32
CA PRO A 237 106.26 -26.33 1.22
C PRO A 237 105.26 -27.44 1.61
N VAL A 238 104.06 -27.05 2.08
CA VAL A 238 102.82 -27.86 2.05
C VAL A 238 101.62 -26.95 1.72
N THR A 239 100.60 -27.49 1.03
CA THR A 239 99.57 -26.75 0.28
C THR A 239 98.12 -27.13 0.64
N TRP A 240 97.17 -26.24 0.32
CA TRP A 240 95.69 -26.38 0.36
C TRP A 240 95.05 -26.52 1.78
N SER A 241 93.90 -25.93 2.12
CA SER A 241 92.70 -25.78 1.31
C SER A 241 91.71 -24.67 1.72
N GLN A 242 90.85 -24.39 0.75
CA GLN A 242 89.62 -23.60 0.57
C GLN A 242 88.49 -23.73 1.63
N ALA A 243 87.40 -22.94 1.44
CA ALA A 243 86.03 -23.01 2.05
C ALA A 243 85.76 -22.15 3.33
N GLN A 244 84.58 -21.53 3.59
CA GLN A 244 83.37 -21.25 2.78
C GLN A 244 82.46 -20.13 3.38
N ILE A 245 81.44 -19.69 2.62
CA ILE A 245 80.38 -18.66 2.85
C ILE A 245 79.14 -19.09 1.99
N PRO A 246 77.83 -18.70 2.18
CA PRO A 246 77.12 -17.89 3.21
C PRO A 246 75.87 -18.56 3.88
N ALA A 247 75.29 -17.90 4.90
CA ALA A 247 73.83 -17.77 5.17
C ALA A 247 73.63 -16.66 6.24
N ILE A 248 72.70 -15.68 6.22
CA ILE A 248 71.37 -15.48 5.59
C ILE A 248 70.31 -16.51 6.00
N VAL A 249 69.66 -16.22 7.13
CA VAL A 249 68.20 -16.14 7.30
C VAL A 249 67.91 -14.88 8.13
#